data_AF-A0A1Y2BT18-F1
#
_entry.id   AF-A0A1Y2BT18-F1
#
_cell.length_a   1.000
_cell.length_b   1.000
_cell.length_c   1.000
_cell.angle_alpha   90.00
_cell.angle_beta   90.00
_cell.angle_gamma   90.00
#
_symmetry.space_group_name_H-M   'P 1'
#
loop_
_entity.id
_entity.type
_entity.pdbx_description
1 polymer ?
#
loop_
_entity_poly.entity_id
_entity_poly.type
_entity_poly.pdbx_seq_one_letter_code
_entity_poly.pdbx_strand_id
1 'polypeptide(L)'
;MRTDGRKELLALRDLLNTSIDSLLANSSLEIPSLKDSKPGVPPLLGGASKTSSAAAAQLIALLEGPAYTMTKSLGGHIASSLRVAIEAHVVETIREAGGGGLHVNEIAKSSEIDPIKLTRILRLLAAHHIFIETEEETFANNRCSIVLDTGKSIEQLKQ
;
A
#
# COMPACT_ATOMS: atom_id res chain seq x y z
N MET A 1 -7.23 -18.67 32.51
CA MET A 1 -8.09 -19.33 31.51
C MET A 1 -7.32 -19.31 30.19
N ARG A 2 -6.98 -20.47 29.60
CA ARG A 2 -6.20 -20.52 28.35
C ARG A 2 -7.11 -20.10 27.20
N THR A 3 -6.84 -18.96 26.58
CA THR A 3 -7.53 -18.51 25.38
C THR A 3 -7.23 -19.48 24.24
N ASP A 4 -8.29 -19.92 23.54
CA ASP A 4 -8.20 -20.86 22.43
C ASP A 4 -8.15 -20.08 21.10
N GLY A 5 -6.97 -20.01 20.49
CA GLY A 5 -6.75 -19.30 19.23
C GLY A 5 -7.63 -19.81 18.08
N ARG A 6 -8.12 -21.06 18.12
CA ARG A 6 -9.07 -21.56 17.13
C ARG A 6 -10.41 -20.84 17.23
N LYS A 7 -10.91 -20.61 18.44
CA LYS A 7 -12.15 -19.86 18.67
C LYS A 7 -11.99 -18.40 18.26
N GLU A 8 -10.83 -17.82 18.56
CA GLU A 8 -10.50 -16.45 18.15
C GLU A 8 -10.48 -16.32 16.62
N LEU A 9 -9.85 -17.26 15.92
CA LEU A 9 -9.80 -17.29 14.45
C LEU A 9 -11.20 -17.36 13.83
N LEU A 10 -12.09 -18.20 14.37
CA LEU A 10 -13.47 -18.31 13.92
C LEU A 10 -14.25 -17.01 14.18
N ALA A 11 -14.11 -16.42 15.36
CA ALA A 11 -14.77 -15.17 15.71
C ALA A 11 -14.31 -14.00 14.82
N LEU A 12 -13.01 -13.90 14.53
CA LEU A 12 -12.45 -12.88 13.63
C LEU A 12 -12.96 -13.04 12.20
N ARG A 13 -13.04 -14.28 11.70
CA ARG A 13 -13.63 -14.57 10.38
C ARG A 13 -15.09 -14.11 10.31
N ASP A 14 -15.89 -14.48 11.30
CA ASP A 14 -17.32 -14.16 11.31
C ASP A 14 -17.55 -12.64 11.41
N LEU A 15 -16.73 -11.94 12.21
CA LEU A 15 -16.74 -10.48 12.31
C LEU A 15 -16.33 -9.79 10.99
N LEU A 16 -15.29 -10.30 10.32
CA LEU A 16 -14.86 -9.81 9.00
C LEU A 16 -15.98 -9.95 7.98
N ASN A 17 -16.58 -11.13 7.86
CA ASN A 17 -17.66 -11.37 6.91
C ASN A 17 -18.86 -10.46 7.19
N THR A 18 -19.33 -10.41 8.45
CA THR A 18 -20.50 -9.59 8.81
C THR A 18 -20.29 -8.10 8.54
N SER A 19 -19.09 -7.59 8.83
CA SER A 19 -18.76 -6.18 8.59
C SER A 19 -18.59 -5.86 7.10
N ILE A 20 -18.04 -6.79 6.31
CA ILE A 20 -17.95 -6.65 4.85
C ILE A 20 -19.36 -6.71 4.22
N ASP A 21 -20.20 -7.67 4.63
CA ASP A 21 -21.58 -7.78 4.14
C ASP A 21 -22.38 -6.50 4.42
N SER A 22 -22.17 -5.91 5.61
CA SER A 22 -22.79 -4.62 5.98
C SER A 22 -22.32 -3.46 5.09
N LEU A 23 -21.05 -3.45 4.65
CA LEU A 23 -20.56 -2.47 3.68
C LEU A 23 -21.19 -2.68 2.30
N LEU A 24 -21.21 -3.93 1.84
CA LEU A 24 -21.71 -4.30 0.52
C LEU A 24 -23.24 -4.14 0.39
N ALA A 25 -23.97 -4.17 1.50
CA ALA A 25 -25.41 -3.90 1.53
C ALA A 25 -25.76 -2.48 1.04
N ASN A 26 -24.83 -1.53 1.12
CA ASN A 26 -25.00 -0.21 0.53
C ASN A 26 -24.51 -0.21 -0.93
N SER A 27 -25.42 -0.50 -1.86
CA SER A 27 -25.11 -0.54 -3.30
C SER A 27 -24.69 0.82 -3.90
N SER A 28 -24.96 1.92 -3.20
CA SER A 28 -24.57 3.27 -3.63
C SER A 28 -23.18 3.67 -3.13
N LEU A 29 -22.56 2.87 -2.26
CA LEU A 29 -21.22 3.11 -1.76
C LEU A 29 -20.21 2.80 -2.86
N GLU A 30 -19.51 3.83 -3.32
CA GLU A 30 -18.37 3.63 -4.21
C GLU A 30 -17.21 3.01 -3.43
N ILE A 31 -16.80 1.81 -3.84
CA ILE A 31 -15.65 1.09 -3.28
C ILE A 31 -14.50 1.20 -4.27
N PRO A 32 -13.57 2.13 -4.05
CA PRO A 32 -12.48 2.33 -4.99
C PRO A 32 -11.45 1.20 -4.87
N SER A 33 -10.92 0.80 -6.02
CA SER A 33 -9.88 -0.22 -6.09
C SER A 33 -8.58 0.28 -5.47
N LEU A 34 -7.87 -0.59 -4.75
CA LEU A 34 -6.51 -0.30 -4.30
C LEU A 34 -5.56 -0.02 -5.49
N LYS A 35 -5.83 -0.63 -6.65
CA LYS A 35 -5.05 -0.45 -7.87
C LYS A 35 -5.36 0.84 -8.62
N ASP A 36 -6.40 1.57 -8.23
CA ASP A 36 -6.72 2.85 -8.84
C ASP A 36 -5.65 3.88 -8.46
N SER A 37 -5.11 4.61 -9.43
CA SER A 37 -4.10 5.65 -9.23
C SER A 37 -4.67 7.05 -9.41
N LYS A 38 -6.00 7.22 -9.37
CA LYS A 38 -6.65 8.54 -9.40
C LYS A 38 -6.44 9.31 -8.09
N PRO A 39 -5.89 10.53 -8.13
CA PRO A 39 -5.79 11.39 -6.96
C PRO A 39 -7.15 11.80 -6.40
N GLY A 40 -7.20 12.15 -5.11
CA GLY A 40 -8.35 12.83 -4.50
C GLY A 40 -9.53 11.94 -4.09
N VAL A 41 -9.44 10.62 -4.25
CA VAL A 41 -10.50 9.71 -3.81
C VAL A 41 -10.38 9.45 -2.29
N PRO A 42 -11.36 9.84 -1.46
CA PRO A 42 -11.28 9.71 -0.01
C PRO A 42 -11.40 8.25 0.45
N PRO A 43 -10.82 7.86 1.60
CA PRO A 43 -10.96 6.51 2.14
C PRO A 43 -12.43 6.17 2.43
N LEU A 44 -12.73 4.86 2.49
CA LEU A 44 -14.04 4.41 2.94
C LEU A 44 -14.29 4.85 4.39
N LEU A 45 -15.37 5.60 4.59
CA LEU A 45 -15.77 6.09 5.91
C LEU A 45 -16.95 5.26 6.43
N GLY A 46 -16.88 4.86 7.70
CA GLY A 46 -18.01 4.20 8.37
C GLY A 46 -17.59 3.21 9.44
N GLY A 47 -18.54 2.83 10.31
CA GLY A 47 -18.31 1.86 11.37
C GLY A 47 -17.88 0.50 10.83
N ALA A 48 -18.59 -0.02 9.83
CA ALA A 48 -18.30 -1.33 9.24
C ALA A 48 -16.91 -1.42 8.61
N SER A 49 -16.43 -0.36 7.94
CA SER A 49 -15.05 -0.28 7.42
C SER A 49 -14.01 -0.29 8.53
N LYS A 50 -14.24 0.45 9.62
CA LYS A 50 -13.32 0.45 10.76
C LYS A 50 -13.28 -0.91 11.44
N THR A 51 -14.43 -1.54 11.62
CA THR A 51 -14.56 -2.88 12.22
C THR A 51 -13.86 -3.95 11.39
N SER A 52 -14.08 -3.97 10.07
CA SER A 52 -13.43 -4.94 9.19
C SER A 52 -11.90 -4.74 9.15
N SER A 53 -11.42 -3.49 9.06
CA SER A 53 -9.99 -3.19 9.13
C SER A 53 -9.37 -3.61 10.47
N ALA A 54 -10.04 -3.35 11.60
CA ALA A 54 -9.55 -3.77 12.92
C ALA A 54 -9.50 -5.30 13.06
N ALA A 55 -10.53 -6.00 12.59
CA ALA A 55 -10.57 -7.47 12.60
C ALA A 55 -9.47 -8.07 11.71
N ALA A 56 -9.20 -7.48 10.53
CA ALA A 56 -8.10 -7.90 9.67
C ALA A 56 -6.73 -7.71 10.34
N ALA A 57 -6.52 -6.58 11.02
CA ALA A 57 -5.28 -6.33 11.77
C ALA A 57 -5.07 -7.34 12.90
N GLN A 58 -6.13 -7.68 13.65
CA GLN A 58 -6.06 -8.72 14.69
C GLN A 58 -5.79 -10.11 14.10
N LEU A 59 -6.41 -10.45 12.97
CA LEU A 59 -6.16 -11.69 12.26
C LEU A 59 -4.70 -11.82 11.82
N ILE A 60 -4.13 -10.75 11.25
CA ILE A 60 -2.71 -10.71 10.87
C ILE A 60 -1.83 -10.93 12.10
N ALA A 61 -2.08 -10.23 13.21
CA ALA A 61 -1.29 -10.39 14.44
C ALA A 61 -1.38 -11.81 15.03
N LEU A 62 -2.57 -12.44 14.99
CA LEU A 62 -2.78 -13.81 15.44
C LEU A 62 -2.00 -14.83 14.58
N LEU A 63 -1.95 -14.64 13.27
CA LEU A 63 -1.33 -15.56 12.32
C LEU A 63 0.19 -15.37 12.21
N GLU A 64 0.68 -14.14 12.17
CA GLU A 64 2.11 -13.83 12.05
C GLU A 64 2.85 -13.98 13.39
N GLY A 65 2.12 -13.94 14.51
CA GLY A 65 2.67 -14.11 15.85
C GLY A 65 3.41 -12.87 16.38
N PRO A 66 3.81 -12.92 17.67
CA PRO A 66 4.27 -11.74 18.39
C PRO A 66 5.62 -11.22 17.90
N ALA A 67 6.58 -12.09 17.58
CA ALA A 67 7.93 -11.68 17.17
C ALA A 67 7.89 -10.89 15.86
N TYR A 68 7.15 -11.38 14.86
CA TYR A 68 7.02 -10.73 13.57
C TYR A 68 6.23 -9.41 13.67
N THR A 69 5.15 -9.39 14.45
CA THR A 69 4.37 -8.16 14.74
C THR A 69 5.26 -7.08 15.37
N MET A 70 6.12 -7.46 16.31
CA MET A 70 7.07 -6.53 16.94
C MET A 70 8.14 -6.04 15.96
N THR A 71 8.69 -6.90 15.10
CA THR A 71 9.65 -6.49 14.08
C THR A 71 9.07 -5.49 13.09
N LYS A 72 7.82 -5.69 12.62
CA LYS A 72 7.11 -4.69 11.80
C LYS A 72 6.94 -3.37 12.56
N SER A 73 6.55 -3.44 13.83
CA SER A 73 6.28 -2.25 14.67
C SER A 73 7.52 -1.41 14.98
N LEU A 74 8.70 -2.02 15.02
CA LEU A 74 9.98 -1.34 15.26
C LEU A 74 10.66 -0.87 13.96
N GLY A 75 10.02 -1.06 12.82
CA GLY A 75 10.61 -0.88 11.50
C GLY A 75 10.59 0.57 10.99
N GLY A 76 11.71 1.29 11.13
CA GLY A 76 11.92 2.58 10.42
C GLY A 76 12.11 2.43 8.90
N HIS A 77 12.24 1.20 8.39
CA HIS A 77 12.58 0.92 7.00
C HIS A 77 11.50 1.38 6.01
N ILE A 78 10.21 1.27 6.33
CA ILE A 78 9.13 1.75 5.44
C ILE A 78 9.23 3.27 5.28
N ALA A 79 9.40 4.01 6.37
CA ALA A 79 9.52 5.47 6.34
C ALA A 79 10.77 5.92 5.57
N SER A 80 11.91 5.25 5.78
CA SER A 80 13.13 5.52 5.00
C SER A 80 12.95 5.20 3.51
N SER A 81 12.29 4.09 3.17
CA SER A 81 11.99 3.71 1.78
C SER A 81 11.03 4.68 1.11
N LEU A 82 9.99 5.15 1.81
CA LEU A 82 9.10 6.20 1.34
C LEU A 82 9.87 7.48 1.01
N ARG A 83 10.78 7.90 1.90
CA ARG A 83 11.63 9.05 1.62
C ARG A 83 12.44 8.85 0.33
N VAL A 84 13.05 7.69 0.13
CA VAL A 84 13.79 7.42 -1.12
C VAL A 84 12.87 7.51 -2.34
N ALA A 85 11.65 6.95 -2.28
CA ALA A 85 10.71 7.03 -3.40
C ALA A 85 10.29 8.47 -3.73
N ILE A 86 10.14 9.33 -2.71
CA ILE A 86 9.82 10.76 -2.86
C ILE A 86 11.00 11.52 -3.49
N GLU A 87 12.21 11.37 -2.94
CA GLU A 87 13.42 12.06 -3.43
C GLU A 87 13.83 11.55 -4.82
N ALA A 88 13.45 10.32 -5.18
CA ALA A 88 13.65 9.76 -6.51
C ALA A 88 12.54 10.12 -7.51
N HIS A 89 11.50 10.87 -7.08
CA HIS A 89 10.35 11.27 -7.88
C HIS A 89 9.64 10.09 -8.56
N VAL A 90 9.59 8.93 -7.90
CA VAL A 90 9.09 7.68 -8.48
C VAL A 90 7.65 7.82 -8.96
N VAL A 91 6.81 8.48 -8.16
CA VAL A 91 5.37 8.61 -8.44
C VAL A 91 5.15 9.45 -9.69
N GLU A 92 5.81 10.60 -9.78
CA GLU A 92 5.74 11.49 -10.94
C GLU A 92 6.30 10.83 -12.19
N THR A 93 7.44 10.13 -12.10
CA THR A 93 8.06 9.44 -13.25
C THR A 93 7.13 8.36 -13.81
N ILE A 94 6.52 7.54 -12.95
CA ILE A 94 5.55 6.51 -13.39
C ILE A 94 4.31 7.17 -14.00
N ARG A 95 3.81 8.26 -13.42
CA ARG A 95 2.62 8.97 -13.93
C ARG A 95 2.88 9.56 -15.31
N GLU A 96 4.00 10.24 -15.51
CA GLU A 96 4.38 10.82 -16.80
C GLU A 96 4.57 9.77 -17.90
N ALA A 97 5.03 8.57 -17.52
CA ALA A 97 5.08 7.42 -18.42
C ALA A 97 3.70 6.79 -18.70
N GLY A 98 2.61 7.38 -18.22
CA GLY A 98 1.23 6.93 -18.47
C GLY A 98 0.64 6.06 -17.36
N GLY A 99 1.36 5.82 -16.26
CA GLY A 99 0.82 5.19 -15.05
C GLY A 99 0.64 3.67 -15.10
N GLY A 100 0.77 3.04 -16.27
CA GLY A 100 0.52 1.59 -16.49
C GLY A 100 1.61 0.63 -15.97
N GLY A 101 2.61 1.13 -15.26
CA GLY A 101 3.80 0.38 -14.87
C GLY A 101 5.04 0.84 -15.65
N LEU A 102 6.17 0.98 -14.95
CA LEU A 102 7.43 1.41 -15.55
C LEU A 102 8.58 0.57 -14.98
N HIS A 103 9.49 0.13 -15.84
CA HIS A 103 10.66 -0.64 -15.44
C HIS A 103 11.59 0.23 -14.58
N VAL A 104 12.18 -0.35 -13.54
CA VAL A 104 13.01 0.37 -12.56
C VAL A 104 14.19 1.13 -13.19
N ASN A 105 14.76 0.60 -14.27
CA ASN A 105 15.81 1.28 -15.04
C ASN A 105 15.35 2.61 -15.63
N GLU A 106 14.10 2.71 -16.07
CA GLU A 106 13.53 3.95 -16.58
C GLU A 106 13.17 4.89 -15.43
N ILE A 107 12.62 4.35 -14.33
CA ILE A 107 12.35 5.12 -13.11
C ILE A 107 13.64 5.77 -12.59
N ALA A 108 14.74 5.03 -12.53
CA ALA A 108 16.01 5.50 -11.99
C ALA A 108 16.64 6.68 -12.78
N LYS A 109 16.27 6.88 -14.05
CA LYS A 109 16.78 7.99 -14.87
C LYS A 109 16.35 9.37 -14.35
N SER A 110 15.27 9.46 -13.57
CA SER A 110 14.84 10.74 -13.01
C SER A 110 15.75 11.24 -11.89
N SER A 111 16.45 10.36 -11.18
CA SER A 111 17.11 10.72 -9.91
C SER A 111 18.51 10.14 -9.68
N GLU A 112 19.15 9.60 -10.72
CA GLU A 112 20.52 9.02 -10.68
C GLU A 112 20.74 7.97 -9.57
N ILE A 113 19.67 7.32 -9.12
CA ILE A 113 19.74 6.25 -8.12
C ILE A 113 20.14 4.94 -8.80
N ASP A 114 20.91 4.11 -8.10
CA ASP A 114 21.21 2.76 -8.57
C ASP A 114 19.91 1.94 -8.74
N PRO A 115 19.61 1.40 -9.94
CA PRO A 115 18.35 0.70 -10.18
C PRO A 115 18.16 -0.53 -9.29
N ILE A 116 19.23 -1.27 -8.97
CA ILE A 116 19.16 -2.48 -8.14
C ILE A 116 18.75 -2.11 -6.71
N LYS A 117 19.31 -1.02 -6.15
CA LYS A 117 18.89 -0.48 -4.85
C LYS A 117 17.44 -0.02 -4.89
N LEU A 118 17.04 0.68 -5.96
CA LEU A 118 15.66 1.15 -6.12
C LEU A 118 14.68 -0.02 -6.20
N THR A 119 14.99 -1.10 -6.93
CA THR A 119 14.16 -2.32 -7.00
C THR A 119 13.87 -2.87 -5.61
N ARG A 120 14.89 -2.99 -4.75
CA ARG A 120 14.72 -3.51 -3.38
C ARG A 120 13.80 -2.63 -2.54
N ILE A 121 13.90 -1.31 -2.72
CA ILE A 121 13.06 -0.32 -2.04
C ILE A 121 11.61 -0.42 -2.53
N LEU A 122 11.39 -0.46 -3.85
CA LEU A 122 10.06 -0.54 -4.43
C LEU A 122 9.38 -1.88 -4.14
N ARG A 123 10.12 -3.00 -4.09
CA ARG A 123 9.59 -4.29 -3.63
C ARG A 123 9.13 -4.25 -2.18
N LEU A 124 9.89 -3.61 -1.29
CA LEU A 124 9.47 -3.44 0.11
C LEU A 124 8.19 -2.60 0.19
N LEU A 125 8.10 -1.50 -0.55
CA LEU A 125 6.91 -0.66 -0.57
C LEU A 125 5.71 -1.35 -1.23
N ALA A 126 5.92 -2.16 -2.27
CA ALA A 126 4.89 -2.98 -2.90
C ALA A 126 4.36 -4.07 -1.94
N ALA A 127 5.23 -4.71 -1.16
CA ALA A 127 4.84 -5.64 -0.10
C ALA A 127 4.01 -4.97 1.01
N HIS A 128 4.10 -3.64 1.16
CA HIS A 128 3.28 -2.83 2.07
C HIS A 128 2.11 -2.14 1.36
N HIS A 129 1.77 -2.57 0.13
CA HIS A 129 0.65 -2.06 -0.66
C HIS A 129 0.74 -0.57 -1.02
N ILE A 130 1.94 0.01 -1.00
CA ILE A 130 2.17 1.41 -1.37
C ILE A 130 2.37 1.55 -2.89
N PHE A 131 3.04 0.60 -3.52
CA PHE A 131 3.15 0.48 -4.99
C PHE A 131 2.65 -0.89 -5.45
N ILE A 132 2.65 -1.13 -6.77
CA ILE A 132 2.36 -2.45 -7.35
C ILE A 132 3.54 -2.86 -8.21
N GLU A 133 4.13 -4.04 -7.98
CA GLU A 133 5.02 -4.70 -8.95
C GLU A 133 4.11 -5.45 -9.94
N THR A 134 3.98 -4.92 -11.15
CA THR A 134 3.07 -5.48 -12.17
C THR A 134 3.71 -6.66 -12.90
N GLU A 135 5.02 -6.59 -13.09
CA GLU A 135 5.89 -7.58 -13.69
C GLU A 135 7.27 -7.48 -13.04
N GLU A 136 8.21 -8.37 -13.36
CA GLU A 136 9.56 -8.32 -12.84
C GLU A 136 10.18 -6.93 -13.04
N GLU A 137 10.58 -6.29 -11.92
CA GLU A 137 11.21 -4.97 -11.89
C GLU A 137 10.39 -3.83 -12.51
N THR A 138 9.09 -4.04 -12.73
CA THR A 138 8.17 -3.05 -13.30
C THR A 138 7.16 -2.64 -12.25
N PHE A 139 7.09 -1.34 -11.96
CA PHE A 139 6.30 -0.80 -10.85
C PHE A 139 5.27 0.22 -11.34
N ALA A 140 4.06 0.15 -10.78
CA ALA A 140 2.96 1.07 -11.04
C ALA A 140 2.52 1.80 -9.77
N ASN A 141 1.98 3.01 -9.96
CA ASN A 141 1.30 3.74 -8.89
C ASN A 141 -0.02 3.08 -8.54
N ASN A 142 -0.41 3.24 -7.28
CA ASN A 142 -1.70 2.78 -6.78
C ASN A 142 -2.34 3.88 -5.91
N ARG A 143 -3.44 3.55 -5.25
CA ARG A 143 -4.20 4.51 -4.45
C ARG A 143 -3.41 5.09 -3.27
N CYS A 144 -2.44 4.34 -2.75
CA CYS A 144 -1.57 4.74 -1.66
C CYS A 144 -0.41 5.61 -2.16
N SER A 145 0.33 5.18 -3.19
CA SER A 145 1.47 5.97 -3.68
C SER A 145 1.05 7.30 -4.29
N ILE A 146 -0.13 7.38 -4.92
CA ILE A 146 -0.57 8.63 -5.57
C ILE A 146 -0.77 9.78 -4.57
N VAL A 147 -0.89 9.49 -3.27
CA VAL A 147 -0.94 10.54 -2.23
C VAL A 147 0.37 11.34 -2.16
N LEU A 148 1.48 10.77 -2.64
CA LEU A 148 2.78 11.43 -2.69
C LEU A 148 2.96 12.30 -3.94
N ASP A 149 2.03 12.23 -4.90
CA ASP A 149 2.12 12.98 -6.15
C ASP A 149 2.02 14.49 -5.89
N THR A 150 3.05 15.22 -6.30
CA THR A 150 3.10 16.68 -6.21
C THR A 150 2.30 17.41 -7.30
N GLY A 151 1.91 16.72 -8.37
CA GLY A 151 1.27 17.31 -9.55
C GLY A 151 2.23 18.06 -10.49
N LYS A 152 3.52 18.11 -10.15
CA LYS A 152 4.57 18.78 -10.96
C LYS A 152 5.20 17.82 -11.94
N SER A 153 5.76 18.34 -13.03
CA SER A 153 6.54 17.51 -13.94
C SER A 153 7.95 17.19 -13.41
N ILE A 154 8.59 16.15 -13.93
CA ILE A 154 9.98 15.81 -13.57
C ILE A 154 10.94 16.96 -13.88
N GLU A 155 10.72 17.69 -14.99
CA GLU A 155 11.52 18.87 -15.32
C GLU A 155 11.32 20.01 -14.32
N GLN A 156 10.14 20.15 -13.74
CA GLN A 156 9.85 21.16 -12.71
C GLN A 156 10.45 20.78 -11.35
N LEU A 157 10.64 19.48 -11.08
CA LEU A 157 11.21 18.99 -9.82
C LEU A 157 12.74 19.02 -9.80
N LYS A 158 13.39 19.04 -10.96
CA LYS A 158 14.85 19.12 -11.11
C LYS A 158 15.43 20.54 -11.05
N GLN A 159 14.58 21.58 -10.95
CA GLN A 159 14.96 22.99 -10.85
C GLN A 159 15.12 23.43 -9.40
#